data_AF-A0A9P7HPS3-F1
#
_entry.id   AF-A0A9P7HPS3-F1
#
_cell.length_a   1.000
_cell.length_b   1.000
_cell.length_c   1.000
_cell.angle_alpha   90.00
_cell.angle_beta   90.00
_cell.angle_gamma   90.00
#
_symmetry.space_group_name_H-M   'P 1'
#
loop_
_entity.id
_entity.type
_entity.pdbx_description
1 polymer ?
#
loop_
_entity_poly.entity_id
_entity_poly.type
_entity_poly.pdbx_seq_one_letter_code
_entity_poly.pdbx_strand_id
1 'polypeptide(L)'
;MDQPSILSLLSTRNTVLTDNTTREWQRNVPTMISIHPKNITRWNDFNIIDINNAYGDLLSKPSNSIPGRGVDKSFRNQSELRNYALDAMISTLRPLVSESARVLGRRLGFSQTIEWHRDIPLAGPQVVGHALRPNLTIFADTMPRKNFVTSMVHVSRIWGSTDIANDPVPLEHLGRYAQPSGTRYSFAITDTEVVVIRFHSLDGGETGAQWNAIPRSACGEGTLTINLAIWALIMMSLNDQHRSVVEHTRTVPVNAWSAHDGFYCNHLSGRRLPYLPTGAVVLDQLI
;
A
#
# COMPACT_ATOMS: atom_id res chain seq x y z
N MET A 1 -10.40 7.70 30.57
CA MET A 1 -9.47 6.96 29.69
C MET A 1 -9.47 7.68 28.37
N ASP A 2 -8.32 8.20 27.95
CA ASP A 2 -8.21 8.87 26.66
C ASP A 2 -8.34 7.86 25.52
N GLN A 3 -9.07 8.24 24.46
CA GLN A 3 -9.27 7.38 23.30
C GLN A 3 -7.95 7.19 22.54
N PRO A 4 -7.61 5.97 22.10
CA PRO A 4 -6.39 5.73 21.33
C PRO A 4 -6.45 6.47 19.99
N SER A 5 -5.30 6.99 19.55
CA SER A 5 -5.17 7.60 18.22
C SER A 5 -5.20 6.53 17.12
N ILE A 6 -5.53 6.93 15.89
CA ILE A 6 -5.41 6.05 14.71
C ILE A 6 -3.98 5.50 14.60
N LEU A 7 -2.97 6.33 14.84
CA LEU A 7 -1.57 5.89 14.87
C LEU A 7 -1.33 4.78 15.89
N SER A 8 -1.83 4.97 17.12
CA SER A 8 -1.69 3.99 18.20
C SER A 8 -2.28 2.64 17.81
N LEU A 9 -3.47 2.65 17.20
CA LEU A 9 -4.17 1.45 16.74
C LEU A 9 -3.44 0.76 15.58
N LEU A 10 -2.95 1.52 14.59
CA LEU A 10 -2.14 1.00 13.48
C LEU A 10 -0.76 0.51 13.94
N SER A 11 -0.27 1.00 15.08
CA SER A 11 1.03 0.64 15.65
C SER A 11 1.00 -0.60 16.54
N THR A 12 -0.18 -1.20 16.74
CA THR A 12 -0.33 -2.43 17.53
C THR A 12 0.46 -3.60 16.93
N ARG A 13 0.84 -4.56 17.79
CA ARG A 13 1.53 -5.78 17.38
C ARG A 13 0.72 -6.53 16.32
N ASN A 14 1.38 -6.89 15.22
CA ASN A 14 0.78 -7.72 14.17
C ASN A 14 0.63 -9.17 14.63
N THR A 15 -0.40 -9.85 14.12
CA THR A 15 -0.55 -11.30 14.26
C THR A 15 0.69 -12.02 13.76
N VAL A 16 1.22 -12.95 14.56
CA VAL A 16 2.30 -13.85 14.14
C VAL A 16 1.71 -15.01 13.35
N LEU A 17 2.32 -15.27 12.20
CA LEU A 17 1.94 -16.36 11.30
C LEU A 17 3.11 -17.33 11.24
N THR A 18 2.89 -18.56 11.68
CA THR A 18 3.93 -19.60 11.73
C THR A 18 3.78 -20.57 10.57
N ASP A 19 4.83 -20.70 9.76
CA ASP A 19 4.86 -21.60 8.62
C ASP A 19 5.06 -23.06 9.05
N ASN A 20 4.04 -23.90 8.84
CA ASN A 20 4.08 -25.35 9.01
C ASN A 20 3.88 -26.08 7.66
N THR A 21 4.17 -25.42 6.53
CA THR A 21 3.99 -25.99 5.19
C THR A 21 5.01 -27.11 4.92
N THR A 22 4.52 -28.21 4.35
CA THR A 22 5.35 -29.31 3.86
C THR A 22 5.43 -29.24 2.34
N ARG A 23 6.56 -28.77 1.79
CA ARG A 23 6.90 -28.68 0.35
C ARG A 23 5.69 -28.47 -0.58
N GLU A 24 5.32 -27.21 -0.83
CA GLU A 24 4.52 -26.85 -2.00
C GLU A 24 5.46 -26.37 -3.11
N TRP A 25 5.55 -27.12 -4.20
CA TRP A 25 6.18 -26.68 -5.45
C TRP A 25 5.17 -26.81 -6.58
N GLN A 26 4.43 -25.73 -6.83
CA GLN A 26 3.92 -25.44 -8.17
C GLN A 26 3.92 -23.93 -8.41
N ARG A 27 4.89 -23.46 -9.18
CA ARG A 27 4.81 -22.15 -9.84
C ARG A 27 4.04 -22.35 -11.14
N ASN A 28 2.72 -22.16 -11.12
CA ASN A 28 2.03 -21.82 -12.35
C ASN A 28 2.35 -20.35 -12.63
N VAL A 29 3.25 -20.11 -13.59
CA VAL A 29 3.72 -18.78 -13.97
C VAL A 29 2.81 -18.29 -15.11
N PRO A 30 1.75 -17.51 -14.85
CA PRO A 30 1.01 -16.86 -15.92
C PRO A 30 1.93 -15.87 -16.65
N THR A 31 1.55 -15.41 -17.85
CA THR A 31 2.28 -14.35 -18.57
C THR A 31 2.55 -13.14 -17.68
N MET A 32 3.78 -12.67 -17.63
CA MET A 32 4.24 -11.59 -16.73
C MET A 32 4.47 -10.31 -17.51
N ILE A 33 4.43 -9.16 -16.84
CA ILE A 33 5.06 -7.96 -17.42
C ILE A 33 6.56 -8.07 -17.13
N SER A 34 7.42 -7.83 -18.13
CA SER A 34 8.87 -7.85 -17.90
C SER A 34 9.28 -6.58 -17.15
N ILE A 35 9.93 -6.72 -16.00
CA ILE A 35 10.53 -5.61 -15.27
C ILE A 35 12.03 -5.88 -15.16
N HIS A 36 12.84 -5.07 -15.83
CA HIS A 36 14.29 -5.20 -15.74
C HIS A 36 14.76 -4.96 -14.29
N PRO A 37 15.62 -5.84 -13.71
CA PRO A 37 16.08 -5.69 -12.33
C PRO A 37 16.72 -4.33 -12.00
N LYS A 38 17.40 -3.71 -12.98
CA LYS A 38 17.97 -2.34 -12.85
C LYS A 38 16.91 -1.25 -12.62
N ASN A 39 15.65 -1.51 -12.98
CA ASN A 39 14.52 -0.60 -12.85
C ASN A 39 13.75 -0.83 -11.52
N ILE A 40 14.25 -1.72 -10.67
CA ILE A 40 13.69 -2.02 -9.35
C ILE A 40 14.56 -1.37 -8.28
N THR A 41 14.01 -0.42 -7.55
CA THR A 41 14.76 0.36 -6.56
C THR A 41 14.06 0.38 -5.19
N ARG A 42 14.78 0.77 -4.14
CA ARG A 42 14.19 0.95 -2.81
C ARG A 42 13.33 2.21 -2.76
N TRP A 43 12.18 2.12 -2.08
CA TRP A 43 11.28 3.24 -1.85
C TRP A 43 11.63 3.95 -0.53
N ASN A 44 12.72 4.72 -0.54
CA ASN A 44 13.34 5.26 0.68
C ASN A 44 12.48 6.29 1.44
N ASP A 45 11.68 7.09 0.73
CA ASP A 45 10.76 8.08 1.30
C ASP A 45 9.43 7.46 1.78
N PHE A 46 9.23 6.15 1.60
CA PHE A 46 8.11 5.43 2.23
C PHE A 46 8.52 4.96 3.63
N ASN A 47 8.57 5.90 4.57
CA ASN A 47 8.97 5.68 5.95
C ASN A 47 8.02 6.38 6.96
N ILE A 48 8.15 6.05 8.24
CA ILE A 48 7.28 6.59 9.31
C ILE A 48 7.33 8.12 9.41
N ILE A 49 8.50 8.73 9.21
CA ILE A 49 8.69 10.18 9.33
C ILE A 49 7.90 10.88 8.22
N ASP A 50 8.11 10.47 6.97
CA ASP A 50 7.47 11.09 5.81
C ASP A 50 5.95 10.83 5.79
N ILE A 51 5.51 9.63 6.18
CA ILE A 51 4.09 9.30 6.33
C ILE A 51 3.45 10.18 7.43
N ASN A 52 4.12 10.36 8.58
CA ASN A 52 3.62 11.19 9.66
C ASN A 52 3.64 12.69 9.31
N ASN A 53 4.60 13.14 8.50
CA ASN A 53 4.59 14.50 7.97
C ASN A 53 3.38 14.69 7.04
N ALA A 54 3.15 13.78 6.10
CA ALA A 54 2.04 13.88 5.16
C ALA A 54 0.66 13.75 5.84
N TYR A 55 0.49 12.81 6.77
CA TYR A 55 -0.82 12.41 7.29
C TYR A 55 -0.98 12.48 8.82
N GLY A 56 -0.02 13.06 9.53
CA GLY A 56 0.03 13.06 11.00
C GLY A 56 -1.24 13.62 11.67
N ASP A 57 -1.94 14.55 11.03
CA ASP A 57 -3.19 15.11 11.53
C ASP A 57 -4.41 14.19 11.37
N LEU A 58 -4.34 13.20 10.47
CA LEU A 58 -5.28 12.09 10.42
C LEU A 58 -4.89 11.04 11.46
N LEU A 59 -3.60 10.71 11.52
CA LEU A 59 -3.04 9.70 12.41
C LEU A 59 -3.21 10.07 13.90
N SER A 60 -3.19 11.36 14.24
CA SER A 60 -3.38 11.85 15.61
C SER A 60 -4.84 11.86 16.07
N LYS A 61 -5.80 11.54 15.20
CA LYS A 61 -7.22 11.59 15.58
C LYS A 61 -7.55 10.45 16.54
N PRO A 62 -8.34 10.71 17.60
CA PRO A 62 -8.87 9.64 18.42
C PRO A 62 -9.83 8.79 17.59
N SER A 63 -9.78 7.48 17.78
CA SER A 63 -10.71 6.54 17.13
C SER A 63 -11.39 5.66 18.18
N ASN A 64 -12.68 5.44 17.97
CA ASN A 64 -13.46 4.44 18.73
C ASN A 64 -13.38 3.04 18.10
N SER A 65 -12.65 2.91 17.00
CA SER A 65 -12.49 1.64 16.32
C SER A 65 -11.78 0.66 17.23
N ILE A 66 -12.35 -0.53 17.37
CA ILE A 66 -11.69 -1.66 18.04
C ILE A 66 -11.02 -2.47 16.92
N PRO A 67 -9.68 -2.42 16.78
CA PRO A 67 -9.00 -3.22 15.77
C PRO A 67 -9.29 -4.69 16.00
N GLY A 68 -9.46 -5.44 14.91
CA GLY A 68 -9.45 -6.90 14.98
C GLY A 68 -8.10 -7.37 15.49
N ARG A 69 -8.00 -7.71 16.77
CA ARG A 69 -6.80 -8.41 17.29
C ARG A 69 -6.78 -9.81 16.68
N GLY A 70 -5.97 -9.98 15.65
CA GLY A 70 -5.73 -11.30 15.10
C GLY A 70 -5.01 -12.16 16.14
N VAL A 71 -5.46 -13.42 16.24
CA VAL A 71 -4.82 -14.42 17.09
C VAL A 71 -3.64 -15.02 16.33
N ASP A 72 -2.52 -15.22 17.00
CA ASP A 72 -1.35 -15.90 16.42
C ASP A 72 -1.77 -17.27 15.87
N LYS A 73 -1.36 -17.58 14.64
CA LYS A 73 -1.80 -18.78 13.92
C LYS A 73 -0.65 -19.48 13.22
N SER A 74 -0.69 -20.80 13.20
CA SER A 74 0.10 -21.60 12.27
C SER A 74 -0.70 -21.90 11.00
N PHE A 75 -0.06 -21.91 9.84
CA PHE A 75 -0.68 -22.28 8.57
C PHE A 75 0.08 -23.44 7.90
N ARG A 76 -0.62 -24.22 7.09
CA ARG A 76 -0.11 -25.44 6.45
C ARG A 76 -0.05 -25.37 4.93
N ASN A 77 -0.65 -24.34 4.35
CA ASN A 77 -0.69 -24.10 2.91
C ASN A 77 -0.91 -22.61 2.61
N GLN A 78 -0.71 -22.20 1.36
CA GLN A 78 -0.88 -20.81 0.93
C GLN A 78 -2.30 -20.27 1.14
N SER A 79 -3.34 -21.12 1.08
CA SER A 79 -4.73 -20.69 1.29
C SER A 79 -5.03 -20.32 2.74
N GLU A 80 -4.52 -21.11 3.71
CA GLU A 80 -4.60 -20.79 5.14
C GLU A 80 -3.84 -19.49 5.44
N LEU A 81 -2.61 -19.33 4.92
CA LEU A 81 -1.84 -18.10 5.07
C LEU A 81 -2.61 -16.88 4.54
N ARG A 82 -3.14 -16.97 3.32
CA ARG A 82 -3.94 -15.91 2.69
C ARG A 82 -5.12 -15.52 3.57
N ASN A 83 -5.90 -16.48 4.06
CA ASN A 83 -7.07 -16.19 4.87
C ASN A 83 -6.66 -15.53 6.20
N TYR A 84 -5.69 -16.11 6.92
CA TYR A 84 -5.28 -15.59 8.23
C TYR A 84 -4.66 -14.20 8.14
N ALA A 85 -3.81 -13.96 7.14
CA ALA A 85 -3.20 -12.67 6.92
C ALA A 85 -4.24 -11.60 6.53
N LEU A 86 -5.12 -11.90 5.57
CA LEU A 86 -6.10 -10.94 5.08
C LEU A 86 -7.24 -10.70 6.09
N ASP A 87 -7.68 -11.70 6.85
CA ASP A 87 -8.75 -11.53 7.87
C ASP A 87 -8.32 -10.53 8.95
N ALA A 88 -7.14 -10.76 9.55
CA ALA A 88 -6.62 -9.90 10.61
C ALA A 88 -6.38 -8.47 10.11
N MET A 89 -5.78 -8.34 8.92
CA MET A 89 -5.50 -7.06 8.30
C MET A 89 -6.79 -6.28 7.99
N ILE A 90 -7.77 -6.91 7.32
CA ILE A 90 -9.02 -6.23 6.94
C ILE A 90 -9.79 -5.80 8.18
N SER A 91 -9.86 -6.67 9.20
CA SER A 91 -10.59 -6.35 10.43
C SER A 91 -9.98 -5.18 11.20
N THR A 92 -8.67 -4.93 11.07
CA THR A 92 -8.00 -3.77 11.66
C THR A 92 -8.12 -2.53 10.76
N LEU A 93 -7.80 -2.67 9.47
CA LEU A 93 -7.63 -1.52 8.59
C LEU A 93 -8.94 -0.91 8.12
N ARG A 94 -9.98 -1.72 7.83
CA ARG A 94 -11.22 -1.22 7.24
C ARG A 94 -11.84 -0.05 8.02
N PRO A 95 -12.09 -0.12 9.34
CA PRO A 95 -12.68 1.00 10.07
C PRO A 95 -11.77 2.24 10.11
N LEU A 96 -10.45 2.06 10.29
CA LEU A 96 -9.48 3.14 10.37
C LEU A 96 -9.26 3.86 9.03
N VAL A 97 -9.28 3.09 7.93
CA VAL A 97 -9.26 3.60 6.56
C VAL A 97 -10.52 4.39 6.28
N SER A 98 -11.71 3.88 6.63
CA SER A 98 -12.97 4.60 6.42
C SER A 98 -13.01 5.93 7.19
N GLU A 99 -12.56 5.95 8.44
CA GLU A 99 -12.50 7.17 9.24
C GLU A 99 -11.56 8.23 8.63
N SER A 100 -10.38 7.78 8.20
CA SER A 100 -9.36 8.64 7.59
C SER A 100 -9.78 9.16 6.21
N ALA A 101 -10.34 8.27 5.39
CA ALA A 101 -10.84 8.58 4.05
C ALA A 101 -11.97 9.61 4.08
N ARG A 102 -12.86 9.59 5.08
CA ARG A 102 -13.91 10.62 5.24
C ARG A 102 -13.32 12.01 5.44
N VAL A 103 -12.21 12.12 6.16
CA VAL A 103 -11.53 13.40 6.38
C VAL A 103 -10.80 13.82 5.11
N LEU A 104 -10.06 12.89 4.51
CA LEU A 104 -9.29 13.13 3.30
C LEU A 104 -10.19 13.48 2.10
N GLY A 105 -11.35 12.84 1.99
CA GLY A 105 -12.34 13.09 0.95
C GLY A 105 -12.86 14.53 0.95
N ARG A 106 -13.06 15.11 2.13
CA ARG A 106 -13.41 16.54 2.26
C ARG A 106 -12.29 17.48 1.78
N ARG A 107 -11.02 17.06 1.84
CA ARG A 107 -9.88 17.85 1.38
C ARG A 107 -9.64 17.73 -0.11
N LEU A 108 -9.77 16.52 -0.63
CA LEU A 108 -9.44 16.17 -2.01
C LEU A 108 -10.66 16.14 -2.95
N GLY A 109 -11.87 16.36 -2.43
CA GLY A 109 -13.09 16.42 -3.22
C GLY A 109 -13.63 15.05 -3.66
N PHE A 110 -13.44 14.01 -2.84
CA PHE A 110 -13.97 12.68 -3.10
C PHE A 110 -14.90 12.20 -1.98
N SER A 111 -15.88 11.36 -2.32
CA SER A 111 -16.93 10.90 -1.39
C SER A 111 -17.28 9.42 -1.54
N GLN A 112 -16.50 8.67 -2.32
CA GLN A 112 -16.79 7.27 -2.61
C GLN A 112 -16.55 6.36 -1.41
N THR A 113 -17.40 5.34 -1.27
CA THR A 113 -17.20 4.24 -0.32
C THR A 113 -16.02 3.38 -0.77
N ILE A 114 -15.17 3.00 0.20
CA ILE A 114 -14.01 2.13 -0.03
C ILE A 114 -14.41 0.68 0.25
N GLU A 115 -14.39 -0.14 -0.79
CA GLU A 115 -14.71 -1.56 -0.73
C GLU A 115 -13.46 -2.44 -0.74
N TRP A 116 -13.58 -3.62 -0.14
CA TRP A 116 -12.49 -4.57 0.08
C TRP A 116 -12.94 -5.96 -0.33
N HIS A 117 -12.41 -6.49 -1.43
CA HIS A 117 -12.84 -7.78 -1.95
C HIS A 117 -11.68 -8.73 -2.24
N ARG A 118 -11.88 -10.00 -1.90
CA ARG A 118 -10.92 -11.08 -2.17
C ARG A 118 -11.23 -11.78 -3.47
N ASP A 119 -10.16 -12.11 -4.20
CA ASP A 119 -10.19 -12.97 -5.39
C ASP A 119 -11.23 -12.57 -6.46
N ILE A 120 -11.61 -11.29 -6.49
CA ILE A 120 -12.50 -10.75 -7.52
C ILE A 120 -11.72 -10.45 -8.80
N PRO A 121 -12.33 -10.63 -9.98
CA PRO A 121 -11.78 -10.12 -11.22
C PRO A 121 -11.47 -8.63 -11.10
N LEU A 122 -10.26 -8.24 -11.52
CA LEU A 122 -9.96 -6.84 -11.77
C LEU A 122 -10.94 -6.30 -12.80
N ALA A 123 -11.50 -5.14 -12.50
CA ALA A 123 -12.32 -4.37 -13.43
C ALA A 123 -11.57 -3.08 -13.75
N GLY A 124 -11.64 -2.63 -14.99
CA GLY A 124 -10.99 -1.39 -15.42
C GLY A 124 -11.05 -1.21 -16.93
N PRO A 125 -10.91 0.02 -17.43
CA PRO A 125 -11.02 0.33 -18.85
C PRO A 125 -9.97 -0.38 -19.72
N GLN A 126 -8.87 -0.86 -19.11
CA GLN A 126 -7.76 -1.53 -19.79
C GLN A 126 -7.65 -3.03 -19.45
N VAL A 127 -8.60 -3.60 -18.72
CA VAL A 127 -8.59 -5.03 -18.41
C VAL A 127 -9.14 -5.80 -19.62
N VAL A 128 -8.25 -6.36 -20.44
CA VAL A 128 -8.59 -7.15 -21.63
C VAL A 128 -8.05 -8.59 -21.45
N GLY A 129 -8.89 -9.60 -21.71
CA GLY A 129 -8.51 -11.02 -21.63
C GLY A 129 -8.93 -11.74 -20.35
N HIS A 130 -8.16 -12.75 -19.91
CA HIS A 130 -8.47 -13.55 -18.72
C HIS A 130 -8.56 -12.67 -17.46
N ALA A 131 -9.60 -12.89 -16.65
CA ALA A 131 -9.83 -12.18 -15.40
C ALA A 131 -8.65 -12.37 -14.43
N LEU A 132 -7.84 -11.32 -14.29
CA LEU A 132 -6.80 -11.24 -13.26
C LEU A 132 -7.47 -11.14 -11.88
N ARG A 133 -7.01 -11.95 -10.92
CA ARG A 133 -7.60 -12.04 -9.57
C ARG A 133 -6.53 -11.84 -8.50
N PRO A 134 -6.27 -10.59 -8.09
CA PRO A 134 -5.50 -10.30 -6.90
C PRO A 134 -6.12 -10.99 -5.67
N ASN A 135 -5.29 -11.34 -4.68
CA ASN A 135 -5.81 -11.96 -3.46
C ASN A 135 -6.69 -10.99 -2.65
N LEU A 136 -6.38 -9.70 -2.73
CA LEU A 136 -7.26 -8.62 -2.26
C LEU A 136 -7.14 -7.42 -3.20
N THR A 137 -8.30 -6.85 -3.53
CA THR A 137 -8.46 -5.59 -4.24
C THR A 137 -9.22 -4.61 -3.34
N ILE A 138 -8.68 -3.41 -3.18
CA ILE A 138 -9.31 -2.28 -2.50
C ILE A 138 -9.69 -1.28 -3.58
N PHE A 139 -10.93 -0.80 -3.60
CA PHE A 139 -11.44 0.06 -4.67
C PHE A 139 -12.57 0.98 -4.19
N ALA A 140 -12.90 1.99 -4.98
CA ALA A 140 -14.10 2.80 -4.79
C ALA A 140 -15.30 2.16 -5.49
N ASP A 141 -16.44 2.12 -4.80
CA ASP A 141 -17.71 1.63 -5.34
C ASP A 141 -18.30 2.60 -6.37
N THR A 142 -17.67 2.65 -7.54
CA THR A 142 -18.06 3.47 -8.69
C THR A 142 -18.28 2.59 -9.92
N MET A 143 -18.95 3.15 -10.92
CA MET A 143 -19.06 2.57 -12.26
C MET A 143 -18.39 3.48 -13.29
N PRO A 144 -17.27 3.07 -13.93
CA PRO A 144 -16.51 1.84 -13.67
C PRO A 144 -15.81 1.85 -12.30
N ARG A 145 -15.47 0.65 -11.79
CA ARG A 145 -14.74 0.51 -10.53
C ARG A 145 -13.38 1.19 -10.62
N LYS A 146 -13.00 1.83 -9.53
CA LYS A 146 -11.75 2.57 -9.43
C LYS A 146 -10.85 1.91 -8.40
N ASN A 147 -9.90 1.12 -8.88
CA ASN A 147 -9.01 0.35 -8.00
C ASN A 147 -8.02 1.28 -7.31
N PHE A 148 -7.77 1.03 -6.02
CA PHE A 148 -6.89 1.80 -5.16
C PHE A 148 -5.59 1.05 -4.91
N VAL A 149 -5.70 -0.19 -4.45
CA VAL A 149 -4.55 -1.04 -4.12
C VAL A 149 -4.89 -2.48 -4.47
N THR A 150 -3.93 -3.18 -5.04
CA THR A 150 -4.00 -4.62 -5.32
C THR A 150 -2.94 -5.37 -4.53
N SER A 151 -3.15 -6.65 -4.29
CA SER A 151 -2.21 -7.43 -3.49
C SER A 151 -2.12 -8.90 -3.87
N MET A 152 -1.06 -9.51 -3.37
CA MET A 152 -0.82 -10.94 -3.41
C MET A 152 -0.33 -11.46 -2.06
N VAL A 153 -0.46 -12.77 -1.85
CA VAL A 153 0.05 -13.46 -0.67
C VAL A 153 0.97 -14.61 -1.09
N HIS A 154 2.16 -14.65 -0.50
CA HIS A 154 3.16 -15.69 -0.69
C HIS A 154 3.64 -16.25 0.65
N VAL A 155 3.98 -17.54 0.68
CA VAL A 155 4.72 -18.10 1.82
C VAL A 155 6.16 -17.61 1.73
N SER A 156 6.74 -17.15 2.84
CA SER A 156 8.09 -16.57 2.91
C SER A 156 9.17 -17.54 2.42
N ARG A 157 8.96 -18.84 2.63
CA ARG A 157 9.81 -19.90 2.10
C ARG A 157 9.84 -19.99 0.57
N ILE A 158 8.79 -19.52 -0.11
CA ILE A 158 8.70 -19.49 -1.57
C ILE A 158 9.29 -18.20 -2.13
N TRP A 159 9.00 -17.08 -1.46
CA TRP A 159 9.50 -15.76 -1.84
C TRP A 159 9.42 -14.76 -0.67
N GLY A 160 10.45 -13.94 -0.53
CA GLY A 160 10.49 -12.76 0.31
C GLY A 160 11.24 -11.60 -0.35
N SER A 161 11.33 -10.48 0.38
CA SER A 161 11.94 -9.25 -0.11
C SER A 161 13.44 -9.38 -0.41
N THR A 162 14.12 -10.33 0.23
CA THR A 162 15.51 -10.69 -0.05
C THR A 162 15.71 -11.28 -1.45
N ASP A 163 14.66 -11.83 -2.05
CA ASP A 163 14.73 -12.49 -3.34
C ASP A 163 14.55 -11.52 -4.51
N ILE A 164 14.06 -10.30 -4.27
CA ILE A 164 13.69 -9.32 -5.32
C ILE A 164 14.80 -9.07 -6.34
N ALA A 165 16.06 -9.06 -5.91
CA ALA A 165 17.20 -8.82 -6.81
C ALA A 165 17.42 -9.97 -7.82
N ASN A 166 17.07 -11.20 -7.45
CA ASN A 166 17.31 -12.41 -8.23
C ASN A 166 16.03 -12.99 -8.86
N ASP A 167 14.87 -12.71 -8.25
CA ASP A 167 13.56 -13.23 -8.62
C ASP A 167 12.49 -12.12 -8.53
N PRO A 168 12.42 -11.22 -9.53
CA PRO A 168 11.45 -10.13 -9.56
C PRO A 168 10.03 -10.59 -9.91
N VAL A 169 9.83 -11.89 -10.14
CA VAL A 169 8.56 -12.48 -10.62
C VAL A 169 7.33 -12.02 -9.84
N PRO A 170 7.33 -11.93 -8.50
CA PRO A 170 6.16 -11.43 -7.78
C PRO A 170 5.86 -9.95 -8.03
N LEU A 171 6.90 -9.12 -8.23
CA LEU A 171 6.72 -7.71 -8.62
C LEU A 171 6.17 -7.62 -10.04
N GLU A 172 6.65 -8.46 -10.96
CA GLU A 172 6.12 -8.56 -12.32
C GLU A 172 4.64 -8.99 -12.33
N HIS A 173 4.26 -9.92 -11.47
CA HIS A 173 2.86 -10.33 -11.34
C HIS A 173 1.99 -9.21 -10.77
N LEU A 174 2.44 -8.51 -9.72
CA LEU A 174 1.73 -7.35 -9.18
C LEU A 174 1.63 -6.20 -10.18
N GLY A 175 2.66 -5.99 -11.00
CA GLY A 175 2.66 -4.99 -12.06
C GLY A 175 1.56 -5.23 -13.09
N ARG A 176 1.28 -6.51 -13.39
CA ARG A 176 0.15 -6.92 -14.22
C ARG A 176 -1.21 -6.54 -13.62
N TYR A 177 -1.31 -6.41 -12.30
CA TYR A 177 -2.51 -5.88 -11.65
C TYR A 177 -2.54 -4.36 -11.71
N ALA A 178 -1.45 -3.71 -11.34
CA ALA A 178 -1.34 -2.26 -11.21
C ALA A 178 -1.67 -1.52 -12.52
N GLN A 179 -0.97 -1.85 -13.61
CA GLN A 179 -1.06 -1.12 -14.87
C GLN A 179 -2.49 -1.05 -15.45
N PRO A 180 -3.22 -2.17 -15.67
CA PRO A 180 -4.57 -2.11 -16.25
C PRO A 180 -5.65 -1.65 -15.25
N SER A 181 -5.38 -1.72 -13.94
CA SER A 181 -6.34 -1.33 -12.90
C SER A 181 -6.35 0.16 -12.61
N GLY A 182 -5.42 0.92 -13.21
CA GLY A 182 -5.32 2.37 -13.06
C GLY A 182 -4.77 2.80 -11.70
N THR A 183 -4.07 1.91 -10.99
CA THR A 183 -3.35 2.24 -9.76
C THR A 183 -1.90 1.80 -9.85
N ARG A 184 -1.00 2.63 -9.32
CA ARG A 184 0.43 2.29 -9.21
C ARG A 184 0.80 1.59 -7.91
N TYR A 185 -0.15 1.40 -7.00
CA TYR A 185 0.13 0.93 -5.65
C TYR A 185 -0.29 -0.53 -5.45
N SER A 186 0.64 -1.34 -4.95
CA SER A 186 0.39 -2.75 -4.63
C SER A 186 1.18 -3.17 -3.39
N PHE A 187 0.84 -4.33 -2.83
CA PHE A 187 1.67 -4.97 -1.82
C PHE A 187 1.66 -6.50 -1.90
N ALA A 188 2.75 -7.13 -1.47
CA ALA A 188 2.82 -8.55 -1.20
C ALA A 188 2.85 -8.80 0.31
N ILE A 189 2.07 -9.77 0.79
CA ILE A 189 2.13 -10.23 2.19
C ILE A 189 2.80 -11.60 2.25
N THR A 190 3.72 -11.77 3.20
CA THR A 190 4.22 -13.08 3.63
C THR A 190 3.96 -13.30 5.11
N ASP A 191 4.27 -14.48 5.62
CA ASP A 191 4.26 -14.77 7.05
C ASP A 191 5.32 -13.98 7.85
N THR A 192 6.33 -13.41 7.20
CA THR A 192 7.41 -12.66 7.87
C THR A 192 7.36 -11.16 7.66
N GLU A 193 6.73 -10.67 6.59
CA GLU A 193 6.78 -9.25 6.20
C GLU A 193 5.61 -8.81 5.30
N VAL A 194 5.55 -7.51 5.02
CA VAL A 194 4.82 -6.94 3.89
C VAL A 194 5.76 -6.13 3.03
N VAL A 195 5.72 -6.35 1.73
CA VAL A 195 6.45 -5.57 0.73
C VAL A 195 5.47 -4.63 0.04
N VAL A 196 5.57 -3.33 0.31
CA VAL A 196 4.79 -2.29 -0.39
C VAL A 196 5.51 -1.88 -1.66
N ILE A 197 4.76 -1.61 -2.72
CA ILE A 197 5.28 -1.39 -4.06
C ILE A 197 4.58 -0.18 -4.71
N ARG A 198 5.37 0.67 -5.37
CA ARG A 198 4.93 1.73 -6.27
C ARG A 198 5.50 1.49 -7.67
N PHE A 199 4.63 1.28 -8.64
CA PHE A 199 4.99 1.17 -10.06
C PHE A 199 5.12 2.54 -10.72
N HIS A 200 5.94 2.62 -11.76
CA HIS A 200 6.10 3.80 -12.59
C HIS A 200 6.46 3.36 -14.02
N SER A 201 6.22 4.23 -15.00
CA SER A 201 6.73 4.04 -16.35
C SER A 201 8.11 4.68 -16.49
N LEU A 202 8.90 4.17 -17.42
CA LEU A 202 10.19 4.72 -17.83
C LEU A 202 10.10 5.19 -19.27
N ASP A 203 11.11 5.95 -19.69
CA ASP A 203 11.27 6.34 -21.09
C ASP A 203 11.27 5.09 -21.98
N GLY A 204 10.48 5.11 -23.05
CA GLY A 204 10.32 3.95 -23.94
C GLY A 204 9.25 2.95 -23.50
N GLY A 205 8.49 3.24 -22.44
CA GLY A 205 7.32 2.43 -22.03
C GLY A 205 7.64 1.21 -21.17
N GLU A 206 8.91 1.05 -20.75
CA GLU A 206 9.28 0.03 -19.76
C GLU A 206 8.60 0.31 -18.41
N THR A 207 8.32 -0.74 -17.65
CA THR A 207 7.81 -0.62 -16.28
C THR A 207 8.98 -0.68 -15.29
N GLY A 208 8.97 0.22 -14.32
CA GLY A 208 9.84 0.19 -13.16
C GLY A 208 9.04 0.07 -11.86
N ALA A 209 9.73 -0.25 -10.77
CA ALA A 209 9.12 -0.43 -9.45
C ALA A 209 10.01 0.13 -8.34
N GLN A 210 9.36 0.70 -7.33
CA GLN A 210 9.97 1.07 -6.05
C GLN A 210 9.33 0.25 -4.95
N TRP A 211 10.13 -0.26 -4.01
CA TRP A 211 9.61 -1.12 -2.96
C TRP A 211 10.21 -0.85 -1.58
N ASN A 212 9.43 -1.11 -0.53
CA ASN A 212 9.92 -1.16 0.84
C ASN A 212 9.35 -2.38 1.57
N ALA A 213 10.16 -3.02 2.41
CA ALA A 213 9.77 -4.20 3.17
C ALA A 213 9.63 -3.86 4.65
N ILE A 214 8.49 -4.27 5.22
CA ILE A 214 8.13 -4.01 6.60
C ILE A 214 8.04 -5.36 7.32
N PRO A 215 8.93 -5.64 8.28
CA PRO A 215 8.90 -6.90 9.00
C PRO A 215 7.64 -6.99 9.88
N ARG A 216 7.08 -8.19 10.01
CA ARG A 216 5.89 -8.44 10.84
C ARG A 216 6.11 -8.19 12.32
N SER A 217 7.36 -8.26 12.77
CA SER A 217 7.79 -7.91 14.12
C SER A 217 7.72 -6.40 14.42
N ALA A 218 7.60 -5.53 13.41
CA ALA A 218 7.50 -4.09 13.60
C ALA A 218 6.21 -3.68 14.33
N CYS A 219 6.34 -3.00 15.47
CA CYS A 219 5.25 -2.46 16.28
C CYS A 219 5.71 -1.22 17.07
N GLY A 220 4.77 -0.42 17.57
CA GLY A 220 5.01 0.79 18.36
C GLY A 220 4.91 2.10 17.55
N GLU A 221 4.53 3.20 18.23
CA GLU A 221 4.14 4.48 17.61
C GLU A 221 5.26 5.23 16.86
N GLY A 222 6.51 4.78 16.98
CA GLY A 222 7.66 5.32 16.25
C GLY A 222 8.15 4.45 15.10
N THR A 223 7.43 3.38 14.75
CA THR A 223 7.88 2.39 13.74
C THR A 223 6.86 2.26 12.62
N LEU A 224 7.35 2.12 11.39
CA LEU A 224 6.49 1.77 10.25
C LEU A 224 6.04 0.30 10.40
N THR A 225 4.81 0.08 10.85
CA THR A 225 4.20 -1.25 10.98
C THR A 225 3.52 -1.69 9.68
N ILE A 226 3.18 -2.98 9.57
CA ILE A 226 2.42 -3.51 8.41
C ILE A 226 1.10 -2.75 8.23
N ASN A 227 0.32 -2.60 9.31
CA ASN A 227 -0.97 -1.93 9.24
C ASN A 227 -0.81 -0.47 8.82
N LEU A 228 0.17 0.25 9.37
CA LEU A 228 0.43 1.62 8.99
C LEU A 228 0.90 1.76 7.54
N ALA A 229 1.76 0.87 7.07
CA ALA A 229 2.24 0.85 5.69
C ALA A 229 1.07 0.65 4.70
N ILE A 230 0.20 -0.32 4.94
CA ILE A 230 -0.94 -0.59 4.07
C ILE A 230 -1.97 0.53 4.16
N TRP A 231 -2.23 1.06 5.36
CA TRP A 231 -3.07 2.24 5.55
C TRP A 231 -2.56 3.44 4.73
N ALA A 232 -1.26 3.74 4.80
CA ALA A 232 -0.65 4.85 4.08
C ALA A 232 -0.75 4.65 2.56
N LEU A 233 -0.47 3.43 2.09
CA LEU A 233 -0.59 3.07 0.68
C LEU A 233 -2.01 3.30 0.16
N ILE A 234 -3.04 2.95 0.96
CA ILE A 234 -4.44 3.23 0.63
C ILE A 234 -4.68 4.74 0.62
N MET A 235 -4.29 5.48 1.66
CA MET A 235 -4.50 6.94 1.71
C MET A 235 -3.87 7.68 0.52
N MET A 236 -2.69 7.24 0.08
CA MET A 236 -2.03 7.78 -1.11
C MET A 236 -2.80 7.51 -2.40
N SER A 237 -3.41 6.33 -2.52
CA SER A 237 -4.19 5.93 -3.69
C SER A 237 -5.55 6.66 -3.81
N LEU A 238 -6.05 7.24 -2.72
CA LEU A 238 -7.29 8.03 -2.73
C LEU A 238 -7.13 9.37 -3.46
N ASN A 239 -5.90 9.85 -3.64
CA ASN A 239 -5.63 11.04 -4.42
C ASN A 239 -5.56 10.71 -5.91
N ASP A 240 -6.56 11.16 -6.67
CA ASP A 240 -6.68 10.91 -8.11
C ASP A 240 -5.51 11.39 -8.95
N GLN A 241 -4.89 12.49 -8.54
CA GLN A 241 -3.76 13.08 -9.26
C GLN A 241 -2.48 12.25 -9.10
N HIS A 242 -2.42 11.37 -8.09
CA HIS A 242 -1.23 10.61 -7.73
C HIS A 242 -1.43 9.09 -7.75
N ARG A 243 -2.59 8.60 -8.18
CA ARG A 243 -2.87 7.16 -8.21
C ARG A 243 -2.36 6.48 -9.48
N SER A 244 -2.52 7.10 -10.65
CA SER A 244 -2.18 6.48 -11.92
C SER A 244 -0.68 6.17 -12.02
N VAL A 245 -0.34 5.15 -12.83
CA VAL A 245 1.04 4.93 -13.25
C VAL A 245 1.48 6.13 -14.09
N VAL A 246 2.61 6.72 -13.73
CA VAL A 246 3.21 7.89 -14.39
C VAL A 246 4.70 7.63 -14.58
N GLU A 247 5.34 8.45 -15.40
CA GLU A 247 6.80 8.43 -15.57
C GLU A 247 7.53 8.59 -14.24
N HIS A 248 8.68 7.92 -14.11
CA HIS A 248 9.51 7.95 -12.89
C HIS A 248 9.82 9.38 -12.45
N THR A 249 10.18 10.25 -13.40
CA THR A 249 10.49 11.68 -13.19
C THR A 249 9.30 12.47 -12.66
N ARG A 250 8.07 11.97 -12.86
CA ARG A 250 6.82 12.57 -12.37
C ARG A 250 6.34 11.93 -11.06
N THR A 251 7.09 10.99 -10.51
CA THR A 251 6.84 10.50 -9.15
C THR A 251 7.33 11.55 -8.16
N VAL A 252 6.46 11.89 -7.23
CA VAL A 252 6.72 12.93 -6.23
C VAL A 252 7.03 12.25 -4.88
N PRO A 253 8.02 12.75 -4.10
CA PRO A 253 8.32 12.23 -2.77
C PRO A 253 7.12 12.35 -1.82
N VAL A 254 6.91 11.38 -0.92
CA VAL A 254 5.80 11.38 0.06
C VAL A 254 5.75 12.69 0.86
N ASN A 255 6.91 13.18 1.26
CA ASN A 255 7.08 14.42 2.03
C ASN A 255 7.30 15.65 1.13
N ALA A 256 6.66 15.71 -0.04
CA ALA A 256 6.66 16.90 -0.89
C ALA A 256 5.48 17.83 -0.60
N TRP A 257 5.76 19.14 -0.65
CA TRP A 257 4.84 20.21 -0.27
C TRP A 257 4.86 21.35 -1.28
N SER A 258 3.70 21.91 -1.59
CA SER A 258 3.57 23.18 -2.31
C SER A 258 3.62 24.35 -1.35
N ALA A 259 4.35 25.41 -1.70
CA ALA A 259 4.38 26.64 -0.93
C ALA A 259 3.19 27.53 -1.32
N HIS A 260 2.57 28.16 -0.33
CA HIS A 260 1.51 29.14 -0.51
C HIS A 260 1.76 30.31 0.45
N ASP A 261 1.08 31.44 0.24
CA ASP A 261 1.17 32.59 1.14
C ASP A 261 0.75 32.20 2.57
N GLY A 262 1.74 32.13 3.46
CA GLY A 262 1.57 31.83 4.88
C GLY A 262 1.38 30.36 5.26
N PHE A 263 1.44 29.40 4.32
CA PHE A 263 1.36 27.98 4.64
C PHE A 263 1.93 27.07 3.56
N TYR A 264 2.21 25.81 3.93
CA TYR A 264 2.60 24.73 3.03
C TYR A 264 1.48 23.71 2.93
N CYS A 265 1.28 23.11 1.76
CA CYS A 265 0.27 22.09 1.51
C CYS A 265 0.91 20.79 1.00
N ASN A 266 0.70 19.67 1.68
CA ASN A 266 1.19 18.37 1.22
C ASN A 266 0.40 17.89 0.00
N HIS A 267 1.10 17.49 -1.05
CA HIS A 267 0.49 17.10 -2.33
C HIS A 267 -0.39 15.84 -2.26
N LEU A 268 -0.10 14.89 -1.37
CA LEU A 268 -0.88 13.65 -1.24
C LEU A 268 -2.12 13.84 -0.37
N SER A 269 -1.96 14.50 0.78
CA SER A 269 -2.99 14.54 1.83
C SER A 269 -3.81 15.83 1.84
N GLY A 270 -3.35 16.88 1.17
CA GLY A 270 -3.88 18.24 1.32
C GLY A 270 -3.70 18.80 2.73
N ARG A 271 -2.85 18.20 3.58
CA ARG A 271 -2.54 18.70 4.92
C ARG A 271 -1.87 20.06 4.78
N ARG A 272 -2.32 21.04 5.56
CA ARG A 272 -1.76 22.38 5.61
C ARG A 272 -0.99 22.59 6.91
N LEU A 273 0.20 23.18 6.81
CA LEU A 273 1.03 23.56 7.96
C LEU A 273 1.59 24.97 7.78
N PRO A 274 1.75 25.75 8.86
CA PRO A 274 2.36 27.08 8.78
C PRO A 274 3.89 27.02 8.63
N TYR A 275 4.49 25.83 8.65
CA TYR A 275 5.91 25.59 8.51
C TYR A 275 6.17 24.39 7.61
N LEU A 276 7.36 24.34 7.02
CA LEU A 276 7.83 23.20 6.24
C LEU A 276 8.36 22.11 7.19
N PRO A 277 7.83 20.87 7.16
CA PRO A 277 8.30 19.79 8.02
C PRO A 277 9.76 19.39 7.74
N THR A 278 10.41 18.78 8.73
CA THR A 278 11.77 18.24 8.56
C THR A 278 11.83 17.23 7.40
N GLY A 279 12.86 17.36 6.57
CA GLY A 279 13.08 16.49 5.41
C GLY A 279 12.12 16.73 4.23
N ALA A 280 11.25 17.74 4.31
CA ALA A 280 10.30 18.03 3.25
C ALA A 280 10.96 18.65 2.02
N VAL A 281 10.39 18.34 0.85
CA VAL A 281 10.80 18.88 -0.45
C VAL A 281 9.75 19.87 -0.94
N VAL A 282 10.16 21.06 -1.40
CA VAL A 282 9.23 22.05 -1.97
C VAL A 282 9.05 21.81 -3.46
N LEU A 283 7.80 21.66 -3.92
CA LEU A 283 7.47 21.31 -5.30
C LEU A 283 7.87 22.39 -6.32
N ASP A 284 7.90 23.66 -5.94
CA ASP A 284 8.33 24.76 -6.82
C ASP A 284 9.84 24.70 -7.15
N GLN A 285 10.57 23.76 -6.56
CA GLN A 285 11.99 23.45 -6.85
C GLN A 285 12.16 22.19 -7.73
N LEU A 286 11.06 21.58 -8.20
CA LEU A 286 11.07 20.34 -9.01
C LEU A 286 10.66 20.58 -10.48
N ILE A 287 10.63 21.83 -10.93
CA ILE A 287 10.38 22.24 -12.33
C ILE A 287 11.64 22.89 -12.90
#